data_AF-A0A3C1X7L7-F1
#
_entry.id   AF-A0A3C1X7L7-F1
#
_cell.length_a   1.000
_cell.length_b   1.000
_cell.length_c   1.000
_cell.angle_alpha   90.00
_cell.angle_beta   90.00
_cell.angle_gamma   90.00
#
_symmetry.space_group_name_H-M   'P 1'
#
loop_
_entity.id
_entity.type
_entity.pdbx_description
1 polymer ?
#
loop_
_entity_poly.entity_id
_entity_poly.type
_entity_poly.pdbx_seq_one_letter_code
_entity_poly.pdbx_strand_id
1 'polypeptide(L)'
;MPHLRDWLRIGLLSFGGPAAQISVMHRIAVEERRWVSEDEFLQALNFCTLLPGPEAHQLSVWLGWKTQGFAGGVVAGSLFVLPGSCCMLLLSWIYTQSQSLPISHSVLLGLKCAVLSIVLQAVIRLSARCLKTAFAWCVSLTACLCSLFDLLPFPLLIGLTVLAGLLQHLYRTRTLRSVDKALSNEPAAASCAAVRADADSSLQRQPQTSQWLRSCMTLLTGLLLWWLPVIACGLFAGWESLWVRLGIFFSKAAVLTFGGAYA
;
A
#
# COMPACT_ATOMS: atom_id res chain seq x y z
N MET A 1 -7.19 9.59 27.21
CA MET A 1 -6.89 8.36 26.45
C MET A 1 -5.45 7.95 26.70
N PRO A 2 -5.19 6.80 27.34
CA PRO A 2 -3.86 6.44 27.89
C PRO A 2 -2.74 6.25 26.84
N HIS A 3 -3.07 6.09 25.54
CA HIS A 3 -2.09 5.86 24.46
C HIS A 3 -2.00 6.99 23.42
N LEU A 4 -2.64 8.15 23.66
CA LEU A 4 -2.66 9.26 22.68
C LEU A 4 -1.25 9.73 22.29
N ARG A 5 -0.34 9.81 23.25
CA ARG A 5 1.06 10.20 23.02
C ARG A 5 1.79 9.20 22.13
N ASP A 6 1.51 7.92 22.29
CA ASP A 6 2.14 6.86 21.49
C ASP A 6 1.60 6.90 20.05
N TRP A 7 0.31 7.14 19.85
CA TRP A 7 -0.28 7.33 18.53
C TRP A 7 0.26 8.57 17.82
N LEU A 8 0.43 9.68 18.56
CA LEU A 8 1.03 10.88 18.01
C LEU A 8 2.49 10.65 17.64
N ARG A 9 3.23 9.90 18.46
CA ARG A 9 4.62 9.49 18.19
C ARG A 9 4.69 8.60 16.95
N ILE A 10 3.79 7.64 16.79
CA ILE A 10 3.71 6.80 15.58
C ILE A 10 3.45 7.68 14.35
N GLY A 11 2.47 8.58 14.40
CA GLY A 11 2.17 9.49 13.29
C GLY A 11 3.34 10.41 12.92
N LEU A 12 4.02 10.99 13.92
CA LEU A 12 5.17 11.87 13.72
C LEU A 12 6.45 11.14 13.30
N LEU A 13 6.58 9.84 13.61
CA LEU A 13 7.73 9.02 13.23
C LEU A 13 7.45 8.18 11.97
N SER A 14 6.27 8.30 11.36
CA SER A 14 5.88 7.54 10.17
C SER A 14 6.51 8.07 8.87
N PHE A 15 7.81 8.34 8.90
CA PHE A 15 8.63 8.74 7.75
C PHE A 15 9.63 7.62 7.40
N GLY A 16 10.02 7.53 6.12
CA GLY A 16 11.02 6.53 5.67
C GLY A 16 10.46 5.33 4.91
N GLY A 17 9.19 5.35 4.52
CA GLY A 17 8.53 4.33 3.70
C GLY A 17 7.84 3.22 4.49
N PRO A 18 7.12 2.30 3.82
CA PRO A 18 6.24 1.33 4.49
C PRO A 18 6.97 0.45 5.51
N ALA A 19 8.16 -0.06 5.18
CA ALA A 19 8.94 -0.89 6.09
C ALA A 19 9.40 -0.15 7.36
N ALA A 20 9.72 1.14 7.25
CA ALA A 20 10.10 1.96 8.40
C ALA A 20 8.88 2.26 9.29
N GLN A 21 7.73 2.49 8.69
CA GLN A 21 6.48 2.69 9.45
C GLN A 21 6.09 1.43 10.22
N ILE A 22 6.14 0.26 9.57
CA ILE A 22 5.85 -1.03 10.19
C ILE A 22 6.85 -1.34 11.30
N SER A 23 8.15 -1.06 11.13
CA SER A 23 9.15 -1.30 12.17
C SER A 23 8.95 -0.40 13.39
N VAL A 24 8.56 0.87 13.19
CA VAL A 24 8.21 1.78 14.30
C VAL A 24 6.98 1.26 15.06
N MET A 25 5.95 0.79 14.33
CA MET A 25 4.76 0.20 14.94
C MET A 25 5.09 -1.07 15.73
N HIS A 26 5.91 -1.96 15.17
CA HIS A 26 6.36 -3.17 15.83
C HIS A 26 7.12 -2.85 17.12
N ARG A 27 8.12 -1.97 17.06
CA ARG A 27 8.88 -1.53 18.24
C ARG A 27 7.97 -0.98 19.34
N ILE A 28 7.02 -0.12 18.99
CA ILE A 28 6.15 0.50 20.00
C ILE A 28 5.11 -0.50 20.53
N ALA A 29 4.41 -1.20 19.65
CA ALA A 29 3.28 -2.05 20.01
C ALA A 29 3.69 -3.41 20.60
N VAL A 30 4.79 -4.00 20.12
CA VAL A 30 5.26 -5.32 20.56
C VAL A 30 6.34 -5.17 21.63
N GLU A 31 7.40 -4.39 21.37
CA GLU A 31 8.58 -4.36 22.26
C GLU A 31 8.40 -3.42 23.47
N GLU A 32 8.08 -2.14 23.22
CA GLU A 32 8.01 -1.10 24.26
C GLU A 32 6.75 -1.22 25.12
N ARG A 33 5.58 -1.40 24.49
CA ARG A 33 4.28 -1.38 25.18
C ARG A 33 3.62 -2.75 25.36
N ARG A 34 4.03 -3.76 24.59
CA ARG A 34 3.49 -5.14 24.66
C ARG A 34 1.96 -5.20 24.57
N TRP A 35 1.38 -4.42 23.67
CA TRP A 35 -0.06 -4.41 23.39
C TRP A 35 -0.53 -5.69 22.68
N VAL A 36 0.33 -6.25 21.83
CA VAL A 36 0.08 -7.45 21.03
C VAL A 36 1.33 -8.33 21.03
N SER A 37 1.16 -9.64 20.87
CA SER A 37 2.28 -10.57 20.70
C SER A 37 2.88 -10.48 19.30
N GLU A 38 4.09 -11.05 19.13
CA GLU A 38 4.75 -11.16 17.82
C GLU A 38 3.84 -11.85 16.80
N ASP A 39 3.28 -13.01 17.16
CA ASP A 39 2.42 -13.80 16.27
C ASP A 39 1.15 -13.03 15.88
N GLU A 40 0.55 -12.29 16.81
CA GLU A 40 -0.66 -11.53 16.55
C GLU A 40 -0.37 -10.33 15.65
N PHE A 41 0.77 -9.65 15.86
CA PHE A 41 1.23 -8.55 14.99
C PHE A 41 1.50 -9.05 13.56
N LEU A 42 2.19 -10.19 13.41
CA LEU A 42 2.48 -10.77 12.10
C LEU A 42 1.22 -11.25 11.38
N GLN A 43 0.26 -11.85 12.10
CA GLN A 43 -1.03 -12.21 11.52
C GLN A 43 -1.80 -10.98 11.03
N ALA A 44 -1.84 -9.90 11.83
CA ALA A 44 -2.49 -8.66 11.44
C ALA A 44 -1.80 -8.01 10.24
N LEU A 45 -0.47 -8.00 10.20
CA LEU A 45 0.31 -7.50 9.07
C LEU A 45 0.01 -8.29 7.79
N ASN A 46 0.03 -9.63 7.87
CA ASN A 46 -0.31 -10.50 6.74
C ASN A 46 -1.76 -10.30 6.26
N PHE A 47 -2.68 -9.95 7.16
CA PHE A 47 -4.04 -9.62 6.79
C PHE A 47 -4.13 -8.26 6.09
N CYS A 48 -3.41 -7.24 6.58
CA CYS A 48 -3.39 -5.90 5.99
C CYS A 48 -2.76 -5.88 4.58
N THR A 49 -1.78 -6.76 4.30
CA THR A 49 -1.19 -6.88 2.95
C THR A 49 -2.14 -7.52 1.93
N LEU A 50 -3.14 -8.29 2.40
CA LEU A 50 -4.19 -8.85 1.54
C LEU A 50 -5.33 -7.85 1.27
N LEU A 51 -5.51 -6.88 2.16
CA LEU A 51 -6.54 -5.88 2.02
C LEU A 51 -6.10 -4.76 1.06
N PRO A 52 -6.98 -4.30 0.16
CA PRO A 52 -6.66 -3.16 -0.68
C PRO A 52 -6.53 -1.90 0.17
N GLY A 53 -5.35 -1.26 0.14
CA GLY A 53 -5.14 0.05 0.76
C GLY A 53 -3.74 0.23 1.38
N PRO A 54 -3.51 1.36 2.06
CA PRO A 54 -2.23 1.66 2.70
C PRO A 54 -1.99 0.74 3.91
N GLU A 55 -1.18 -0.31 3.72
CA GLU A 55 -0.91 -1.37 4.71
C GLU A 55 -0.58 -0.81 6.12
N ALA A 56 0.36 0.14 6.20
CA ALA A 56 0.77 0.72 7.49
C ALA A 56 -0.37 1.50 8.18
N HIS A 57 -1.24 2.16 7.42
CA HIS A 57 -2.38 2.88 7.99
C HIS A 57 -3.46 1.90 8.47
N GLN A 58 -3.73 0.83 7.71
CA GLN A 58 -4.65 -0.23 8.13
C GLN A 58 -4.16 -0.90 9.42
N LEU A 59 -2.87 -1.21 9.51
CA LEU A 59 -2.26 -1.78 10.70
C LEU A 59 -2.33 -0.82 11.91
N SER A 60 -2.12 0.49 11.70
CA SER A 60 -2.34 1.54 12.70
C SER A 60 -3.78 1.50 13.25
N VAL A 61 -4.78 1.50 12.38
CA VAL A 61 -6.19 1.48 12.76
C VAL A 61 -6.52 0.19 13.53
N TRP A 62 -5.99 -0.95 13.08
CA TRP A 62 -6.20 -2.22 13.74
C TRP A 62 -5.56 -2.25 15.14
N LEU A 63 -4.31 -1.77 15.30
CA LEU A 63 -3.64 -1.68 16.60
C LEU A 63 -4.38 -0.71 17.55
N GLY A 64 -4.86 0.42 17.02
CA GLY A 64 -5.69 1.36 17.76
C GLY A 64 -6.99 0.73 18.23
N TRP A 65 -7.65 -0.01 17.33
CA TRP A 65 -8.88 -0.72 17.65
C TRP A 65 -8.65 -1.84 18.68
N LYS A 66 -7.56 -2.58 18.57
CA LYS A 66 -7.19 -3.66 19.49
C LYS A 66 -6.91 -3.14 20.91
N THR A 67 -6.29 -1.96 21.04
CA THR A 67 -5.90 -1.40 22.34
C THR A 67 -7.01 -0.64 23.06
N GLN A 68 -7.84 0.12 22.33
CA GLN A 68 -8.86 1.01 22.93
C GLN A 68 -10.24 0.90 22.26
N GLY A 69 -10.51 -0.19 21.54
CA GLY A 69 -11.77 -0.39 20.82
C GLY A 69 -11.98 0.63 19.70
N PHE A 70 -13.23 0.85 19.30
CA PHE A 70 -13.57 1.74 18.17
C PHE A 70 -12.94 3.13 18.25
N ALA A 71 -12.97 3.77 19.42
CA ALA A 71 -12.37 5.08 19.61
C ALA A 71 -10.85 5.08 19.38
N GLY A 72 -10.16 4.03 19.80
CA GLY A 72 -8.74 3.85 19.55
C GLY A 72 -8.40 3.74 18.07
N GLY A 73 -9.19 2.98 17.32
CA GLY A 73 -9.00 2.83 15.86
C GLY A 73 -9.17 4.15 15.11
N VAL A 74 -10.20 4.93 15.46
CA VAL A 74 -10.43 6.26 14.87
C VAL A 74 -9.28 7.22 15.20
N VAL A 75 -8.83 7.25 16.45
CA VAL A 75 -7.74 8.12 16.88
C VAL A 75 -6.42 7.72 16.24
N ALA A 76 -6.06 6.44 16.24
CA ALA A 76 -4.84 5.93 15.62
C ALA A 76 -4.80 6.20 14.11
N GLY A 77 -5.89 5.91 13.41
CA GLY A 77 -6.02 6.19 11.97
C GLY A 77 -5.94 7.68 11.65
N SER A 78 -6.56 8.53 12.47
CA SER A 78 -6.56 9.98 12.27
C SER A 78 -5.18 10.59 12.55
N LEU A 79 -4.56 10.23 13.67
CA LEU A 79 -3.23 10.72 14.05
C LEU A 79 -2.11 10.18 13.16
N PHE A 80 -2.34 9.10 12.42
CA PHE A 80 -1.39 8.64 11.40
C PHE A 80 -1.33 9.58 10.19
N VAL A 81 -2.47 10.15 9.78
CA VAL A 81 -2.56 11.00 8.57
C VAL A 81 -2.43 12.49 8.89
N LEU A 82 -3.04 12.94 10.00
CA LEU A 82 -3.13 14.36 10.37
C LEU A 82 -1.79 15.10 10.40
N PRO A 83 -0.69 14.57 10.99
CA PRO A 83 0.58 15.28 11.03
C PRO A 83 1.12 15.59 9.62
N GLY A 84 1.06 14.60 8.72
CA GLY A 84 1.48 14.77 7.33
C GLY A 84 0.60 15.79 6.59
N SER A 85 -0.72 15.71 6.77
CA SER A 85 -1.66 16.68 6.19
C SER A 85 -1.41 18.10 6.70
N CYS A 86 -1.20 18.28 8.00
CA CYS A 86 -0.89 19.59 8.59
C CYS A 86 0.42 20.16 8.04
N CYS A 87 1.48 19.34 7.92
CA CYS A 87 2.74 19.77 7.31
C CYS A 87 2.55 20.21 5.85
N MET A 88 1.79 19.44 5.06
CA MET A 88 1.50 19.78 3.66
C MET A 88 0.67 21.06 3.54
N LEU A 89 -0.36 21.23 4.36
CA LEU A 89 -1.17 22.45 4.40
C LEU A 89 -0.33 23.66 4.80
N LEU A 90 0.54 23.52 5.79
CA LEU A 90 1.44 24.59 6.23
C LEU A 90 2.41 24.98 5.11
N LEU A 91 3.06 24.01 4.46
CA LEU A 91 3.96 24.28 3.33
C LEU A 91 3.21 24.92 2.15
N SER A 92 2.00 24.44 1.84
CA SER A 92 1.17 25.02 0.79
C SER A 92 0.80 26.47 1.11
N TRP A 93 0.41 26.76 2.35
CA TRP A 93 0.11 28.13 2.78
C TRP A 93 1.34 29.04 2.67
N ILE A 94 2.50 28.60 3.19
CA ILE A 94 3.77 29.34 3.08
C ILE A 94 4.11 29.61 1.60
N TYR A 95 3.91 28.62 0.73
CA TYR A 95 4.15 28.77 -0.70
C TYR A 95 3.25 29.83 -1.33
N THR A 96 1.94 29.82 -1.07
CA THR A 96 1.02 30.84 -1.63
C THR A 96 1.38 32.27 -1.21
N GLN A 97 1.95 32.44 -0.03
CA GLN A 97 2.40 33.76 0.47
C GLN A 97 3.76 34.17 -0.10
N SER A 98 4.63 33.20 -0.41
CA SER A 98 6.04 33.45 -0.78
C SER A 98 6.30 33.37 -2.29
N GLN A 99 5.31 32.99 -3.10
CA GLN A 99 5.45 32.77 -4.55
C GLN A 99 5.90 34.01 -5.34
N SER A 100 5.70 35.22 -4.81
CA SER A 100 6.10 36.47 -5.46
C SER A 100 7.59 36.82 -5.26
N LEU A 101 8.28 36.13 -4.33
CA LEU A 101 9.68 36.40 -4.03
C LEU A 101 10.60 35.62 -4.97
N PRO A 102 11.65 36.25 -5.56
CA PRO A 102 12.57 35.57 -6.47
C PRO A 102 13.33 34.40 -5.80
N ILE A 103 13.48 34.43 -4.47
CA ILE A 103 14.13 33.35 -3.71
C ILE A 103 13.31 32.04 -3.72
N SER A 104 11.99 32.13 -3.89
CA SER A 104 11.09 30.96 -3.89
C SER A 104 11.41 30.01 -5.05
N HIS A 105 11.73 30.56 -6.23
CA HIS A 105 12.12 29.79 -7.41
C HIS A 105 13.42 29.01 -7.18
N SER A 106 14.42 29.63 -6.55
CA SER A 106 15.71 28.98 -6.24
C SER A 106 15.56 27.88 -5.20
N VAL A 107 14.76 28.11 -4.15
CA VAL A 107 14.47 27.09 -3.12
C VAL A 107 13.72 25.91 -3.74
N LEU A 108 12.71 26.18 -4.59
CA LEU A 108 11.97 25.13 -5.28
C LEU A 108 12.82 24.35 -6.27
N LEU A 109 13.77 24.99 -6.95
CA LEU A 109 14.74 24.31 -7.80
C LEU A 109 15.61 23.36 -6.97
N GLY A 110 16.16 23.83 -5.86
CA GLY A 110 16.93 23.00 -4.93
C GLY A 110 16.11 21.82 -4.39
N LEU A 111 14.85 22.05 -4.02
CA LEU A 111 13.92 21.02 -3.58
C LEU A 111 13.63 19.99 -4.69
N LYS A 112 13.40 20.44 -5.94
CA LYS A 112 13.22 19.54 -7.09
C LYS A 112 14.43 18.64 -7.29
N CYS A 113 15.65 19.18 -7.19
CA CYS A 113 16.89 18.40 -7.28
C CYS A 113 17.04 17.39 -6.13
N ALA A 114 16.67 17.77 -4.91
CA ALA A 114 16.68 16.87 -3.75
C ALA A 114 15.67 15.72 -3.92
N VAL A 115 14.43 16.03 -4.33
CA VAL A 115 13.39 15.03 -4.61
C VAL A 115 13.83 14.09 -5.74
N LEU A 116 14.38 14.64 -6.83
CA LEU A 116 14.90 13.84 -7.94
C LEU A 116 15.98 12.85 -7.47
N SER A 117 16.90 13.29 -6.60
CA SER A 117 17.93 12.43 -6.04
C SER A 117 17.36 11.28 -5.19
N ILE A 118 16.35 11.56 -4.36
CA ILE A 118 15.67 10.54 -3.54
C ILE A 118 14.93 9.54 -4.44
N VAL A 119 14.22 10.01 -5.45
CA VAL A 119 13.51 9.16 -6.42
C VAL A 119 14.50 8.30 -7.18
N LEU A 120 15.61 8.88 -7.67
CA LEU A 120 16.65 8.13 -8.38
C LEU A 120 17.26 7.04 -7.48
N GLN A 121 17.54 7.36 -6.21
CA GLN A 121 18.04 6.39 -5.24
C GLN A 121 17.02 5.27 -4.98
N ALA A 122 15.73 5.58 -4.91
CA ALA A 122 14.66 4.60 -4.78
C ALA A 122 14.59 3.68 -6.00
N VAL A 123 14.66 4.24 -7.21
CA VAL A 123 14.67 3.49 -8.48
C VAL A 123 15.87 2.56 -8.57
N ILE A 124 17.09 3.05 -8.27
CA ILE A 124 18.31 2.22 -8.30
C ILE A 124 18.22 1.08 -7.29
N ARG A 125 17.72 1.36 -6.09
CA ARG A 125 17.56 0.36 -5.03
C ARG A 125 16.53 -0.71 -5.41
N LEU A 126 15.43 -0.30 -6.05
CA LEU A 126 14.37 -1.20 -6.51
C LEU A 126 14.83 -2.03 -7.72
N SER A 127 15.46 -1.40 -8.71
CA SER A 127 15.95 -2.08 -9.91
C SER A 127 17.00 -3.15 -9.57
N ALA A 128 17.92 -2.87 -8.65
CA ALA A 128 18.90 -3.84 -8.17
C ALA A 128 18.24 -5.06 -7.48
N ARG A 129 17.05 -4.90 -6.89
CA ARG A 129 16.29 -5.99 -6.26
C ARG A 129 15.47 -6.79 -7.27
N CYS A 130 14.84 -6.13 -8.24
CA CYS A 130 13.91 -6.77 -9.18
C CYS A 130 14.57 -7.28 -10.47
N LEU A 131 15.56 -6.56 -11.01
CA LEU A 131 16.17 -6.85 -12.31
C LEU A 131 17.40 -7.75 -12.17
N LYS A 132 17.14 -9.05 -11.98
CA LYS A 132 18.20 -10.07 -11.81
C LYS A 132 18.71 -10.70 -13.11
N THR A 133 17.98 -10.54 -14.21
CA THR A 133 18.30 -11.18 -15.50
C THR A 133 18.37 -10.16 -16.63
N ALA A 134 19.17 -10.46 -17.66
CA ALA A 134 19.25 -9.61 -18.86
C ALA A 134 17.88 -9.42 -19.52
N PHE A 135 17.03 -10.46 -19.51
CA PHE A 135 15.65 -10.37 -19.97
C PHE A 135 14.83 -9.32 -19.20
N ALA A 136 14.90 -9.33 -17.86
CA ALA A 136 14.19 -8.35 -17.04
C ALA A 136 14.67 -6.92 -17.33
N TRP A 137 15.98 -6.73 -17.53
CA TRP A 137 16.54 -5.43 -17.94
C TRP A 137 16.02 -4.98 -19.31
N CYS A 138 16.00 -5.86 -20.32
CA CYS A 138 15.47 -5.52 -21.64
C CYS A 138 13.98 -5.14 -21.57
N VAL A 139 13.15 -5.97 -20.91
CA VAL A 139 11.71 -5.70 -20.77
C VAL A 139 11.47 -4.38 -20.03
N SER A 140 12.19 -4.12 -18.94
CA SER A 140 12.07 -2.87 -18.18
C SER A 140 12.50 -1.65 -18.99
N LEU A 141 13.57 -1.75 -19.78
CA LEU A 141 14.06 -0.63 -20.58
C LEU A 141 13.12 -0.35 -21.75
N THR A 142 12.63 -1.39 -22.44
CA THR A 142 11.62 -1.25 -23.50
C THR A 142 10.33 -0.64 -22.95
N ALA A 143 9.83 -1.12 -21.82
CA ALA A 143 8.65 -0.55 -21.16
C ALA A 143 8.87 0.93 -20.77
N CYS A 144 10.06 1.26 -20.24
CA CYS A 144 10.42 2.64 -19.90
C CYS A 144 10.40 3.54 -21.14
N LEU A 145 11.03 3.13 -22.24
CA LEU A 145 11.05 3.89 -23.49
C LEU A 145 9.65 4.06 -24.08
N CYS A 146 8.85 2.99 -24.13
CA CYS A 146 7.48 3.06 -24.62
C CYS A 146 6.62 4.03 -23.79
N SER A 147 6.83 4.09 -22.47
CA SER A 147 6.14 5.02 -21.59
C SER A 147 6.64 6.45 -21.70
N LEU A 148 7.93 6.67 -21.99
CA LEU A 148 8.52 8.03 -22.10
C LEU A 148 8.08 8.77 -23.36
N PHE A 149 7.79 8.04 -24.43
CA PHE A 149 7.40 8.59 -25.73
C PHE A 149 5.90 8.41 -26.00
N ASP A 150 5.10 8.04 -24.98
CA ASP A 150 3.65 7.84 -25.05
C ASP A 150 3.19 6.93 -26.22
N LEU A 151 3.98 5.91 -26.60
CA LEU A 151 3.65 5.05 -27.75
C LEU A 151 2.48 4.11 -27.49
N LEU A 152 2.26 3.75 -26.23
CA LEU A 152 1.32 2.71 -25.83
C LEU A 152 0.55 3.16 -24.58
N PRO A 153 -0.78 2.96 -24.54
CA PRO A 153 -1.54 3.20 -23.32
C PRO A 153 -1.11 2.23 -22.21
N PHE A 154 -1.03 2.73 -20.99
CA PHE A 154 -0.51 2.02 -19.81
C PHE A 154 -1.06 0.57 -19.61
N PRO A 155 -2.36 0.28 -19.82
CA PRO A 155 -2.88 -1.08 -19.69
C PRO A 155 -2.28 -2.07 -20.69
N LEU A 156 -2.05 -1.64 -21.94
CA LEU A 156 -1.42 -2.49 -22.96
C LEU A 156 0.05 -2.76 -22.62
N LEU A 157 0.75 -1.76 -22.09
CA LEU A 157 2.14 -1.89 -21.66
C LEU A 157 2.28 -2.94 -20.55
N ILE A 158 1.39 -2.93 -19.55
CA ILE A 158 1.33 -3.98 -18.52
C ILE A 158 1.02 -5.34 -19.16
N GLY A 159 0.01 -5.42 -20.02
CA GLY A 159 -0.37 -6.68 -20.67
C GLY A 159 0.77 -7.32 -21.45
N LEU A 160 1.52 -6.52 -22.22
CA LEU A 160 2.67 -6.98 -23.01
C LEU A 160 3.83 -7.44 -22.14
N THR A 161 4.14 -6.71 -21.05
CA THR A 161 5.23 -7.10 -20.14
C THR A 161 4.91 -8.39 -19.38
N VAL A 162 3.66 -8.58 -18.96
CA VAL A 162 3.18 -9.82 -18.34
C VAL A 162 3.24 -10.97 -19.35
N LEU A 163 2.78 -10.77 -20.59
CA LEU A 163 2.83 -11.79 -21.64
C LEU A 163 4.27 -12.20 -21.96
N ALA A 164 5.19 -11.23 -22.09
CA ALA A 164 6.61 -11.50 -22.30
C ALA A 164 7.21 -12.31 -21.13
N GLY A 165 6.86 -11.95 -19.90
CA GLY A 165 7.26 -12.70 -18.70
C GLY A 165 6.73 -14.13 -18.68
N LEU A 166 5.47 -14.34 -19.05
CA LEU A 166 4.83 -15.66 -19.15
C LEU A 166 5.49 -16.52 -20.24
N LEU A 167 5.74 -15.96 -21.43
CA LEU A 167 6.41 -16.67 -22.52
C LEU A 167 7.82 -17.11 -22.12
N GLN A 168 8.58 -16.24 -21.45
CA GLN A 168 9.90 -16.56 -20.93
C GLN A 168 9.84 -17.66 -19.85
N HIS A 169 8.85 -17.60 -18.96
CA HIS A 169 8.63 -18.63 -17.94
C HIS A 169 8.29 -19.99 -18.57
N LEU A 170 7.43 -20.02 -19.58
CA LEU A 170 7.06 -21.23 -20.33
C LEU A 170 8.24 -21.81 -21.11
N TYR A 171 9.09 -20.96 -21.69
CA TYR A 171 10.30 -21.41 -22.39
C TYR A 171 11.30 -22.05 -21.42
N ARG A 172 11.55 -21.41 -20.26
CA ARG A 172 12.52 -21.89 -19.26
C ARG A 172 12.05 -23.13 -18.49
N THR A 173 10.75 -23.26 -18.22
CA THR A 173 10.18 -24.46 -17.57
C THR A 173 10.21 -25.67 -18.48
N ARG A 174 10.10 -25.51 -19.81
CA ARG A 174 10.31 -26.61 -20.76
C ARG A 174 11.76 -27.13 -20.74
N THR A 175 12.75 -26.25 -20.57
CA THR A 175 14.18 -26.61 -20.49
C THR A 175 14.58 -27.24 -19.15
N LEU A 176 13.98 -26.81 -18.03
CA LEU A 176 14.27 -27.42 -16.72
C LEU A 176 13.55 -28.76 -16.53
N ARG A 177 12.36 -28.93 -17.10
CA ARG A 177 11.63 -30.21 -17.08
C ARG A 177 12.33 -31.31 -17.89
N SER A 178 13.20 -30.98 -18.85
CA SER A 178 14.07 -31.97 -19.51
C SER A 178 15.27 -32.40 -18.67
N VAL A 179 15.67 -31.59 -17.67
CA VAL A 179 16.77 -31.91 -16.74
C VAL A 179 16.23 -32.66 -15.50
N ASP A 180 15.11 -32.23 -14.93
CA ASP A 180 14.48 -32.91 -13.79
C ASP A 180 13.99 -34.34 -14.12
N LYS A 181 13.58 -34.59 -15.38
CA LYS A 181 13.19 -35.93 -15.84
C LYS A 181 14.37 -36.91 -15.91
N ALA A 182 15.61 -36.41 -15.87
CA ALA A 182 16.82 -37.23 -15.75
C ALA A 182 17.24 -37.50 -14.29
N LEU A 183 16.66 -36.77 -13.30
CA LEU A 183 17.02 -36.85 -11.88
C LEU A 183 15.90 -37.42 -10.99
N SER A 184 14.70 -37.66 -11.52
CA SER A 184 13.54 -38.12 -10.75
C SER A 184 13.41 -39.65 -10.63
N ASN A 185 14.50 -40.35 -10.33
CA ASN A 185 14.45 -41.69 -9.74
C ASN A 185 14.88 -41.57 -8.27
N GLU A 186 13.94 -41.23 -7.38
CA GLU A 186 13.92 -41.61 -5.95
C GLU A 186 12.74 -40.93 -5.18
N PRO A 187 12.25 -41.53 -4.07
CA PRO A 187 10.86 -41.43 -3.60
C PRO A 187 10.66 -40.39 -2.47
N ALA A 188 10.87 -39.10 -2.74
CA ALA A 188 10.68 -38.02 -1.74
C ALA A 188 9.23 -37.46 -1.68
N ALA A 189 8.32 -37.95 -2.53
CA ALA A 189 6.97 -37.40 -2.68
C ALA A 189 6.01 -37.72 -1.52
N ALA A 190 6.32 -38.70 -0.67
CA ALA A 190 5.43 -39.13 0.42
C ALA A 190 5.47 -38.22 1.66
N SER A 191 6.60 -37.57 1.94
CA SER A 191 6.78 -36.73 3.14
C SER A 191 6.09 -35.36 3.03
N CYS A 192 6.01 -34.80 1.82
CA CYS A 192 5.38 -33.50 1.57
C CYS A 192 3.84 -33.54 1.60
N ALA A 193 3.25 -34.74 1.45
CA ALA A 193 1.80 -34.94 1.54
C ALA A 193 1.30 -34.91 3.00
N ALA A 194 2.10 -35.38 3.96
CA ALA A 194 1.74 -35.40 5.38
C ALA A 194 1.74 -34.00 6.03
N VAL A 195 2.67 -33.12 5.63
CA VAL A 195 2.76 -31.73 6.16
C VAL A 195 1.64 -30.82 5.61
N ARG A 196 1.15 -31.09 4.39
CA ARG A 196 0.00 -30.37 3.82
C ARG A 196 -1.33 -30.73 4.49
N ALA A 197 -1.48 -31.98 4.93
CA ALA A 197 -2.69 -32.43 5.60
C ALA A 197 -2.88 -31.79 6.99
N ASP A 198 -1.78 -31.41 7.66
CA ASP A 198 -1.82 -30.78 8.98
C ASP A 198 -2.11 -29.26 8.91
N ALA A 199 -1.70 -28.60 7.82
CA ALA A 199 -1.99 -27.18 7.58
C ALA A 199 -3.48 -26.91 7.27
N ASP A 200 -4.15 -27.83 6.57
CA ASP A 200 -5.58 -27.71 6.24
C ASP A 200 -6.50 -27.93 7.45
N SER A 201 -6.02 -28.55 8.53
CA SER A 201 -6.81 -28.80 9.75
C SER A 201 -7.04 -27.55 10.61
N SER A 202 -6.16 -26.54 10.48
CA SER A 202 -6.21 -25.27 11.22
C SER A 202 -7.12 -24.21 10.56
N LEU A 203 -7.60 -24.45 9.34
CA LEU A 203 -8.50 -23.57 8.59
C LEU A 203 -9.98 -23.93 8.79
N GLN A 204 -10.35 -24.37 10.00
CA GLN A 204 -11.73 -24.68 10.37
C GLN A 204 -12.61 -23.41 10.28
N ARG A 205 -13.22 -23.21 9.11
CA ARG A 205 -14.21 -22.17 8.83
C ARG A 205 -15.41 -22.34 9.76
N GLN A 206 -15.66 -21.33 10.58
CA GLN A 206 -16.98 -21.15 11.19
C GLN A 206 -18.01 -20.79 10.09
N PRO A 207 -19.19 -21.44 10.06
CA PRO A 207 -20.24 -21.10 9.11
C PRO A 207 -20.97 -19.85 9.62
N GLN A 208 -20.70 -18.68 9.03
CA GLN A 208 -21.36 -17.44 9.43
C GLN A 208 -22.40 -17.01 8.39
N THR A 209 -23.61 -17.54 8.52
CA THR A 209 -24.77 -17.17 7.69
C THR A 209 -25.36 -15.79 8.03
N SER A 210 -24.99 -15.18 9.18
CA SER A 210 -25.36 -13.78 9.51
C SER A 210 -24.31 -12.72 9.11
N GLN A 211 -23.19 -13.13 8.52
CA GLN A 211 -22.13 -12.20 8.07
C GLN A 211 -22.56 -11.33 6.92
N TRP A 212 -23.35 -11.84 5.97
CA TRP A 212 -23.69 -11.08 4.76
C TRP A 212 -24.46 -9.79 5.07
N LEU A 213 -25.44 -9.83 5.98
CA LEU A 213 -26.12 -8.61 6.41
C LEU A 213 -25.16 -7.65 7.11
N ARG A 214 -24.27 -8.14 7.98
CA ARG A 214 -23.30 -7.29 8.68
C ARG A 214 -22.30 -6.68 7.69
N SER A 215 -21.80 -7.45 6.73
CA SER A 215 -20.90 -6.98 5.67
C SER A 215 -21.59 -5.95 4.77
N CYS A 216 -22.85 -6.19 4.37
CA CYS A 216 -23.64 -5.23 3.63
C CYS A 216 -23.87 -3.95 4.44
N MET A 217 -24.18 -4.05 5.73
CA MET A 217 -24.32 -2.88 6.60
C MET A 217 -23.00 -2.13 6.75
N THR A 218 -21.88 -2.83 6.93
CA THR A 218 -20.55 -2.21 6.98
C THR A 218 -20.22 -1.48 5.68
N LEU A 219 -20.48 -2.10 4.52
CA LEU A 219 -20.31 -1.47 3.22
C LEU A 219 -21.20 -0.23 3.07
N LEU A 220 -22.49 -0.34 3.44
CA LEU A 220 -23.43 0.76 3.39
C LEU A 220 -22.97 1.92 4.28
N THR A 221 -22.57 1.63 5.52
CA THR A 221 -22.05 2.66 6.43
C THR A 221 -20.78 3.30 5.90
N GLY A 222 -19.86 2.54 5.31
CA GLY A 222 -18.64 3.08 4.68
C GLY A 222 -18.95 3.98 3.48
N LEU A 223 -19.86 3.53 2.60
CA LEU A 223 -20.33 4.31 1.44
C LEU A 223 -21.03 5.59 1.86
N LEU A 224 -21.90 5.53 2.86
CA LEU A 224 -22.58 6.71 3.42
C LEU A 224 -21.57 7.66 4.05
N LEU A 225 -20.65 7.15 4.88
CA LEU A 225 -19.62 7.98 5.53
C LEU A 225 -18.72 8.67 4.50
N TRP A 226 -18.47 8.04 3.35
CA TRP A 226 -17.68 8.61 2.26
C TRP A 226 -18.46 9.63 1.42
N TRP A 227 -19.67 9.29 0.98
CA TRP A 227 -20.44 10.15 0.06
C TRP A 227 -21.16 11.31 0.75
N LEU A 228 -21.52 11.18 2.03
CA LEU A 228 -22.20 12.24 2.77
C LEU A 228 -21.44 13.57 2.77
N PRO A 229 -20.13 13.63 3.07
CA PRO A 229 -19.39 14.90 2.99
C PRO A 229 -19.28 15.43 1.56
N VAL A 230 -19.16 14.57 0.54
CA VAL A 230 -19.09 15.00 -0.86
C VAL A 230 -20.42 15.62 -1.32
N ILE A 231 -21.54 14.98 -0.98
CA ILE A 231 -22.89 15.48 -1.27
C ILE A 231 -23.14 16.78 -0.51
N ALA A 232 -22.78 16.86 0.76
CA ALA A 232 -22.90 18.09 1.55
C ALA A 232 -22.11 19.23 0.89
N CYS A 233 -20.87 19.00 0.47
CA CYS A 233 -20.08 19.99 -0.28
C CYS A 233 -20.74 20.40 -1.60
N GLY A 234 -21.37 19.46 -2.33
CA GLY A 234 -22.13 19.77 -3.54
C GLY A 234 -23.34 20.67 -3.31
N LEU A 235 -24.05 20.45 -2.20
CA LEU A 235 -25.21 21.26 -1.81
C LEU A 235 -24.83 22.66 -1.32
N PHE A 236 -23.75 22.78 -0.52
CA PHE A 236 -23.36 24.06 0.09
C PHE A 236 -22.43 24.91 -0.78
N ALA A 237 -21.46 24.30 -1.46
CA ALA A 237 -20.43 24.99 -2.24
C ALA A 237 -20.62 24.87 -3.76
N GLY A 238 -21.62 24.09 -4.21
CA GLY A 238 -21.90 23.82 -5.61
C GLY A 238 -21.14 22.60 -6.15
N TRP A 239 -21.74 21.92 -7.14
CA TRP A 239 -21.20 20.70 -7.76
C TRP A 239 -19.91 20.92 -8.57
N GLU A 240 -19.66 22.15 -9.02
CA GLU A 240 -18.43 22.53 -9.75
C GLU A 240 -17.27 22.90 -8.83
N SER A 241 -17.50 22.93 -7.50
CA SER A 241 -16.49 23.32 -6.52
C SER A 241 -15.31 22.36 -6.47
N LEU A 242 -14.14 22.89 -6.10
CA LEU A 242 -12.90 22.12 -5.95
C LEU A 242 -13.10 20.90 -5.03
N TRP A 243 -13.86 21.04 -3.95
CA TRP A 243 -14.11 19.99 -2.97
C TRP A 243 -14.85 18.80 -3.57
N VAL A 244 -15.88 19.05 -4.39
CA VAL A 244 -16.63 18.00 -5.09
C VAL A 244 -15.77 17.34 -6.15
N ARG A 245 -14.99 18.12 -6.92
CA ARG A 245 -14.04 17.56 -7.91
C ARG A 245 -13.01 16.66 -7.25
N LEU A 246 -12.43 17.06 -6.12
CA LEU A 246 -11.50 16.23 -5.35
C LEU A 246 -12.19 14.96 -4.84
N GLY A 247 -13.40 15.07 -4.28
CA GLY A 247 -14.17 13.91 -3.81
C GLY A 247 -14.45 12.90 -4.93
N ILE A 248 -14.88 13.36 -6.10
CA ILE A 248 -15.12 12.51 -7.28
C ILE A 248 -13.81 11.93 -7.81
N PHE A 249 -12.74 12.72 -7.87
CA PHE A 249 -11.42 12.27 -8.32
C PHE A 249 -10.90 11.13 -7.44
N PHE A 250 -10.88 11.31 -6.12
CA PHE A 250 -10.42 10.27 -5.19
C PHE A 250 -11.35 9.05 -5.17
N SER A 251 -12.65 9.23 -5.38
CA SER A 251 -13.59 8.10 -5.53
C SER A 251 -13.27 7.26 -6.79
N LYS A 252 -13.00 7.93 -7.92
CA LYS A 252 -12.60 7.25 -9.16
C LYS A 252 -11.24 6.56 -8.99
N ALA A 253 -10.28 7.25 -8.39
CA ALA A 253 -8.97 6.69 -8.09
C ALA A 253 -9.14 5.42 -7.25
N ALA A 254 -9.87 5.47 -6.14
CA ALA A 254 -10.07 4.31 -5.25
C ALA A 254 -10.65 3.07 -5.95
N VAL A 255 -11.49 3.24 -6.98
CA VAL A 255 -12.08 2.12 -7.76
C VAL A 255 -11.12 1.60 -8.83
N LEU A 256 -10.31 2.49 -9.43
CA LEU A 256 -9.41 2.14 -10.53
C LEU A 256 -8.03 1.69 -10.05
N THR A 257 -7.62 2.09 -8.85
CA THR A 257 -6.34 1.71 -8.25
C THR A 257 -6.52 0.44 -7.43
N PHE A 258 -6.22 -0.72 -8.02
CA PHE A 258 -6.11 -1.96 -7.25
C PHE A 258 -4.82 -1.94 -6.41
N GLY A 259 -4.95 -1.95 -5.09
CA GLY A 259 -3.85 -2.35 -4.19
C GLY A 259 -3.16 -1.28 -3.35
N GLY A 260 -3.69 -0.05 -3.21
CA GLY A 260 -3.05 1.01 -2.40
C GLY A 260 -1.68 1.47 -2.95
N ALA A 261 -1.27 2.72 -2.66
CA ALA A 261 0.03 3.40 -2.90
C ALA A 261 0.90 3.12 -4.16
N TYR A 262 0.49 2.24 -5.07
CA TYR A 262 1.26 1.64 -6.16
C TYR A 262 0.57 1.80 -7.53
N ALA A 263 -0.40 2.72 -7.61
CA ALA A 263 -0.96 3.22 -8.85
C ALA A 263 -0.61 4.70 -9.02
#